data_AF-A0A354ISZ7-F1
#
_entry.id   AF-A0A354ISZ7-F1
#
_cell.length_a   1.000
_cell.length_b   1.000
_cell.length_c   1.000
_cell.angle_alpha   90.00
_cell.angle_beta   90.00
_cell.angle_gamma   90.00
#
_symmetry.space_group_name_H-M   'P 1'
#
loop_
_entity.id
_entity.type
_entity.pdbx_description
1 polymer ?
#
loop_
_entity_poly.entity_id
_entity_poly.type
_entity_poly.pdbx_seq_one_letter_code
_entity_poly.pdbx_strand_id
1 'polypeptide(L)'
;FIHPEDRAATVAAWKTAYAGGSAFQAEHRIRSKSGSYRWFLVRAEPYRNGGGVIERWFGTSTDVHETKLARVALAAGEERYRSLFETLETAGRRHAFQLALADRIRPLTEPEEVTAAASELLGKQLGGKRVVYGEIDAAGAWIQMLPDWTDGSMASMRGLRLRLDDFGVAAVDLAAELLAEQFAGGGGHFLGLGQGPDAVGQGQLEG
;
A
#
# COMPACT_ATOMS: atom_id res chain seq x y z
N PHE A 1 -10.03 -41.76 -5.05
CA PHE A 1 -10.84 -41.20 -3.95
C PHE A 1 -10.39 -39.80 -3.57
N ILE A 2 -9.09 -39.52 -3.43
CA ILE A 2 -8.57 -38.16 -3.21
C ILE A 2 -8.85 -37.26 -4.42
N HIS A 3 -9.15 -35.98 -4.20
CA HIS A 3 -9.34 -34.99 -5.26
C HIS A 3 -8.06 -34.84 -6.10
N PRO A 4 -8.16 -34.68 -7.44
CA PRO A 4 -6.99 -34.61 -8.31
C PRO A 4 -5.95 -33.56 -7.88
N GLU A 5 -6.39 -32.37 -7.49
CA GLU A 5 -5.51 -31.27 -7.06
C GLU A 5 -4.76 -31.58 -5.75
N ASP A 6 -5.35 -32.35 -4.84
CA ASP A 6 -4.74 -32.63 -3.53
C ASP A 6 -3.84 -33.87 -3.57
N ARG A 7 -3.95 -34.68 -4.64
CA ARG A 7 -3.31 -36.00 -4.73
C ARG A 7 -1.79 -35.91 -4.66
N ALA A 8 -1.18 -35.00 -5.42
CA ALA A 8 0.27 -34.89 -5.51
C ALA A 8 0.88 -34.54 -4.14
N ALA A 9 0.34 -33.50 -3.50
CA ALA A 9 0.78 -33.06 -2.17
C ALA A 9 0.56 -34.12 -1.09
N THR A 10 -0.61 -34.77 -1.08
CA THR A 10 -0.94 -35.81 -0.10
C THR A 10 -0.02 -37.02 -0.21
N VAL A 11 0.25 -37.48 -1.44
CA VAL A 11 1.14 -38.63 -1.67
C VAL A 11 2.57 -38.31 -1.29
N ALA A 12 3.05 -37.10 -1.60
CA ALA A 12 4.38 -36.66 -1.20
C ALA A 12 4.52 -36.65 0.34
N ALA A 13 3.58 -36.03 1.03
CA ALA A 13 3.56 -35.99 2.49
C ALA A 13 3.51 -37.39 3.12
N TRP A 14 2.69 -38.30 2.56
CA TRP A 14 2.63 -39.69 3.00
C TRP A 14 3.97 -40.42 2.82
N LYS A 15 4.61 -40.28 1.65
CA LYS A 15 5.90 -40.93 1.39
C LYS A 15 6.99 -40.48 2.37
N THR A 16 7.03 -39.18 2.68
CA THR A 16 7.97 -38.63 3.66
C THR A 16 7.72 -39.21 5.05
N ALA A 17 6.46 -39.22 5.52
CA ALA A 17 6.10 -39.78 6.82
C ALA A 17 6.41 -41.28 6.90
N TYR A 18 6.09 -42.02 5.83
CA TYR A 18 6.34 -43.45 5.73
C TYR A 18 7.83 -43.80 5.78
N ALA A 19 8.67 -43.10 5.00
CA ALA A 19 10.11 -43.30 4.98
C ALA A 19 10.78 -42.89 6.30
N GLY A 20 10.31 -41.80 6.92
CA GLY A 20 10.82 -41.34 8.21
C GLY A 20 10.28 -42.12 9.41
N GLY A 21 9.23 -42.92 9.22
CA GLY A 21 8.54 -43.60 10.31
C GLY A 21 7.91 -42.64 11.32
N SER A 22 7.45 -41.48 10.85
CA SER A 22 6.81 -40.42 11.66
C SER A 22 5.31 -40.35 11.40
N ALA A 23 4.57 -39.71 12.32
CA ALA A 23 3.14 -39.50 12.14
C ALA A 23 2.83 -38.75 10.82
N PHE A 24 1.80 -39.21 10.12
CA PHE A 24 1.24 -38.53 8.96
C PHE A 24 0.00 -37.73 9.37
N GLN A 25 -0.11 -36.50 8.89
CA GLN A 25 -1.33 -35.70 9.00
C GLN A 25 -1.52 -34.87 7.72
N ALA A 26 -2.72 -34.91 7.15
CA ALA A 26 -3.10 -34.04 6.03
C ALA A 26 -4.60 -33.74 6.05
N GLU A 27 -4.95 -32.51 5.64
CA GLU A 27 -6.31 -32.17 5.25
C GLU A 27 -6.41 -32.21 3.73
N HIS A 28 -7.26 -33.07 3.18
CA HIS A 28 -7.48 -33.14 1.74
C HIS A 28 -8.91 -33.56 1.41
N ARG A 29 -9.33 -33.30 0.18
CA ARG A 29 -10.66 -33.65 -0.29
C ARG A 29 -10.71 -35.14 -0.66
N ILE A 30 -11.66 -35.85 -0.08
CA ILE A 30 -11.99 -37.24 -0.41
C ILE A 30 -13.39 -37.28 -1.01
N ARG A 31 -13.54 -38.06 -2.08
CA ARG A 31 -14.83 -38.33 -2.70
C ARG A 31 -15.71 -39.14 -1.75
N SER A 32 -16.82 -38.57 -1.34
CA SER A 32 -17.83 -39.19 -0.49
C SER A 32 -18.62 -40.26 -1.24
N LYS A 33 -19.45 -41.04 -0.52
CA LYS A 33 -20.36 -42.02 -1.12
C LYS A 33 -21.37 -41.40 -2.09
N SER A 34 -21.76 -40.14 -1.89
CA SER A 34 -22.66 -39.41 -2.80
C SER A 34 -21.93 -38.84 -4.02
N GLY A 35 -20.62 -39.06 -4.14
CA GLY A 35 -19.83 -38.62 -5.29
C GLY A 35 -19.27 -37.20 -5.18
N SER A 36 -19.70 -36.41 -4.18
CA SER A 36 -19.16 -35.08 -3.88
C SER A 36 -17.83 -35.15 -3.12
N TYR A 37 -16.99 -34.13 -3.25
CA TYR A 37 -15.75 -34.03 -2.50
C TYR A 37 -15.96 -33.33 -1.17
N ARG A 38 -15.54 -33.96 -0.07
CA ARG A 38 -15.59 -33.40 1.29
C ARG A 38 -14.19 -33.35 1.89
N TRP A 39 -13.94 -32.38 2.77
CA TRP A 39 -12.63 -32.23 3.41
C TRP A 39 -12.51 -33.24 4.55
N PHE A 40 -11.42 -34.00 4.58
CA PHE A 40 -11.10 -34.91 5.65
C PHE A 40 -9.76 -34.55 6.28
N LEU A 41 -9.72 -34.58 7.61
CA LEU A 41 -8.49 -34.65 8.36
C LEU A 41 -8.09 -36.12 8.46
N VAL A 42 -7.03 -36.48 7.75
CA VAL A 42 -6.46 -37.83 7.77
C VAL A 42 -5.21 -37.81 8.62
N ARG A 43 -5.17 -38.70 9.61
CA ARG A 43 -4.01 -38.95 10.47
C ARG A 43 -3.59 -40.39 10.35
N ALA A 44 -2.30 -40.68 10.44
CA ALA A 44 -1.82 -42.03 10.59
C ALA A 44 -0.56 -42.10 11.46
N GLU A 45 -0.56 -43.02 12.41
CA GLU A 45 0.50 -43.24 13.40
C GLU A 45 1.18 -44.59 13.16
N PRO A 46 2.51 -44.65 13.16
CA PRO A 46 3.23 -45.92 13.05
C PRO A 46 3.20 -46.67 14.39
N TYR A 47 2.80 -47.94 14.33
CA TYR A 47 2.89 -48.87 15.44
C TYR A 47 4.19 -49.66 15.35
N ARG A 48 5.00 -49.56 16.40
CA ARG A 48 6.30 -50.23 16.50
C ARG A 48 6.20 -51.42 17.43
N ASN A 49 6.85 -52.51 17.06
CA ASN A 49 7.00 -53.67 17.93
C ASN A 49 8.04 -53.39 19.03
N GLY A 50 8.26 -54.36 19.94
CA GLY A 50 9.23 -54.23 21.04
C GLY A 50 10.69 -54.03 20.61
N GLY A 51 11.02 -54.29 19.33
CA GLY A 51 12.33 -54.02 18.74
C GLY A 51 12.45 -52.68 18.00
N GLY A 52 11.42 -51.81 18.08
CA GLY A 52 11.41 -50.49 17.43
C GLY A 52 11.08 -50.51 15.93
N VAL A 53 10.80 -51.68 15.36
CA VAL A 53 10.45 -51.85 13.95
C VAL A 53 8.97 -51.54 13.75
N ILE A 54 8.63 -50.76 12.73
CA ILE A 54 7.24 -50.44 12.38
C ILE A 54 6.58 -51.69 11.81
N GLU A 55 5.57 -52.20 12.50
CA GLU A 55 4.82 -53.37 12.07
C GLU A 55 3.54 -52.98 11.33
N ARG A 56 2.89 -51.89 11.75
CA ARG A 56 1.60 -51.45 11.20
C ARG A 56 1.48 -49.92 11.26
N TRP A 57 0.53 -49.39 10.51
CA TRP A 57 0.11 -47.99 10.59
C TRP A 57 -1.37 -47.93 10.95
N PHE A 58 -1.72 -47.13 11.95
CA PHE A 58 -3.10 -46.90 12.35
C PHE A 58 -3.55 -45.52 11.89
N GLY A 59 -4.59 -45.48 11.05
CA GLY A 59 -5.10 -44.25 10.49
C GLY A 59 -6.51 -43.90 10.93
N THR A 60 -6.80 -42.61 11.03
CA THR A 60 -8.16 -42.06 11.16
C THR A 60 -8.44 -41.11 10.00
N SER A 61 -9.71 -41.02 9.61
CA SER A 61 -10.19 -40.10 8.58
C SER A 61 -11.45 -39.43 9.10
N THR A 62 -11.31 -38.20 9.57
CA THR A 62 -12.40 -37.42 10.17
C THR A 62 -12.94 -36.44 9.14
N ASP A 63 -14.25 -36.48 8.86
CA ASP A 63 -14.91 -35.46 8.04
C ASP A 63 -14.87 -34.12 8.79
N VAL A 64 -14.22 -33.12 8.19
CA VAL A 64 -14.08 -31.77 8.75
C VAL A 64 -14.65 -30.73 7.79
N HIS A 65 -15.52 -31.14 6.85
CA HIS A 65 -15.97 -30.30 5.75
C HIS A 65 -16.68 -29.04 6.22
N GLU A 66 -17.69 -29.17 7.09
CA GLU A 66 -18.46 -28.02 7.58
C GLU A 66 -17.56 -27.05 8.35
N THR A 67 -16.72 -27.56 9.25
CA THR A 67 -15.77 -26.74 10.03
C THR A 67 -14.76 -26.04 9.14
N LYS A 68 -14.23 -26.72 8.11
CA LYS A 68 -13.28 -26.14 7.16
C LYS A 68 -13.93 -25.03 6.35
N LEU A 69 -15.14 -25.27 5.81
CA LEU A 69 -15.87 -24.27 5.04
C LEU A 69 -16.25 -23.06 5.89
N ALA A 70 -16.71 -23.27 7.13
CA ALA A 70 -17.03 -22.18 8.05
C ALA A 70 -15.80 -21.32 8.36
N ARG A 71 -14.63 -21.93 8.61
CA ARG A 71 -13.37 -21.21 8.84
C ARG A 71 -12.94 -20.40 7.62
N VAL A 72 -13.02 -20.98 6.42
CA VAL A 72 -12.67 -20.29 5.17
C VAL A 72 -13.64 -19.12 4.91
N ALA A 73 -14.94 -19.32 5.13
CA ALA A 73 -15.94 -18.27 4.97
C ALA A 73 -15.75 -17.12 5.97
N LEU A 74 -15.42 -17.44 7.23
CA LEU A 74 -15.10 -16.46 8.26
C LEU A 74 -13.87 -15.64 7.87
N ALA A 75 -12.76 -16.29 7.53
CA ALA A 75 -11.53 -15.61 7.13
C ALA A 75 -11.74 -14.71 5.90
N ALA A 76 -12.50 -15.19 4.90
CA ALA A 76 -12.85 -14.39 3.74
C ALA A 76 -13.76 -13.20 4.10
N GLY A 77 -14.63 -13.34 5.10
CA GLY A 77 -15.45 -12.25 5.64
C GLY A 77 -14.61 -11.20 6.36
N GLU A 78 -13.71 -11.63 7.24
CA GLU A 78 -12.78 -10.75 7.97
C GLU A 78 -11.91 -9.92 7.01
N GLU A 79 -11.39 -10.56 5.95
CA GLU A 79 -10.63 -9.86 4.91
C GLU A 79 -11.45 -8.81 4.18
N ARG A 80 -12.68 -9.16 3.77
CA ARG A 80 -13.61 -8.22 3.13
C ARG A 80 -13.93 -7.03 4.04
N TYR A 81 -14.17 -7.27 5.34
CA TYR A 81 -14.45 -6.20 6.28
C TYR A 81 -13.24 -5.30 6.52
N ARG A 82 -12.03 -5.86 6.61
CA ARG A 82 -10.80 -5.08 6.75
C ARG A 82 -10.60 -4.14 5.56
N SER A 83 -10.68 -4.68 4.34
CA SER A 83 -10.55 -3.90 3.11
C SER A 83 -11.62 -2.80 2.99
N LEU A 84 -12.87 -3.12 3.37
CA LEU A 84 -13.94 -2.13 3.38
C LEU A 84 -13.67 -1.01 4.39
N PHE A 85 -13.20 -1.35 5.60
CA PHE A 85 -12.88 -0.36 6.64
C PHE A 85 -11.76 0.57 6.19
N GLU A 86 -10.66 0.04 5.63
CA GLU A 86 -9.54 0.85 5.09
C GLU A 86 -10.00 1.80 3.98
N THR A 87 -10.91 1.32 3.11
CA THR A 87 -11.50 2.12 2.03
C THR A 87 -12.35 3.25 2.60
N LEU A 88 -13.23 2.95 3.56
CA LEU A 88 -14.09 3.93 4.21
C LEU A 88 -13.29 4.96 5.02
N GLU A 89 -12.24 4.53 5.70
CA GLU A 89 -11.34 5.43 6.44
C GLU A 89 -10.64 6.40 5.50
N THR A 90 -10.13 5.90 4.38
CA THR A 90 -9.48 6.74 3.36
C THR A 90 -10.46 7.72 2.72
N ALA A 91 -11.67 7.25 2.38
CA ALA A 91 -12.73 8.12 1.87
C ALA A 91 -13.16 9.17 2.91
N GLY A 92 -13.30 8.78 4.17
CA GLY A 92 -13.64 9.66 5.28
C GLY A 92 -12.58 10.74 5.51
N ARG A 93 -11.30 10.38 5.52
CA ARG A 93 -10.18 11.34 5.61
C ARG A 93 -10.19 12.34 4.45
N ARG A 94 -10.44 11.86 3.22
CA ARG A 94 -10.54 12.74 2.05
C ARG A 94 -11.73 13.70 2.15
N HIS A 95 -12.90 13.20 2.57
CA HIS A 95 -14.10 14.03 2.69
C HIS A 95 -13.94 15.09 3.79
N ALA A 96 -13.39 14.72 4.95
CA ALA A 96 -13.08 15.65 6.03
C ALA A 96 -12.11 16.75 5.57
N PHE A 97 -11.08 16.39 4.82
CA PHE A 97 -10.16 17.35 4.21
C PHE A 97 -10.87 18.31 3.26
N GLN A 98 -11.72 17.81 2.36
CA GLN A 98 -12.47 18.65 1.41
C GLN A 98 -13.38 19.66 2.12
N LEU A 99 -14.07 19.24 3.17
CA LEU A 99 -14.90 20.15 3.99
C LEU A 99 -14.05 21.20 4.68
N ALA A 100 -12.96 20.79 5.34
CA ALA A 100 -12.06 21.71 6.03
C ALA A 100 -11.44 22.74 5.06
N LEU A 101 -11.04 22.30 3.86
CA LEU A 101 -10.52 23.16 2.82
C LEU A 101 -11.56 24.16 2.32
N ALA A 102 -12.77 23.68 2.01
CA ALA A 102 -13.86 24.52 1.53
C ALA A 102 -14.26 25.58 2.57
N ASP A 103 -14.39 25.18 3.84
CA ASP A 103 -14.74 26.10 4.94
C ASP A 103 -13.64 27.11 5.20
N ARG A 104 -12.36 26.71 5.06
CA ARG A 104 -11.22 27.60 5.29
C ARG A 104 -11.03 28.62 4.18
N ILE A 105 -11.26 28.24 2.93
CA ILE A 105 -11.08 29.12 1.76
C ILE A 105 -12.29 30.05 1.55
N ARG A 106 -13.50 29.63 1.93
CA ARG A 106 -14.74 30.41 1.72
C ARG A 106 -14.66 31.91 2.10
N PRO A 107 -14.09 32.31 3.25
CA PRO A 107 -14.02 33.73 3.62
C PRO A 107 -12.86 34.48 2.97
N LEU A 108 -11.94 33.80 2.29
CA LEU A 108 -10.73 34.40 1.72
C LEU A 108 -11.02 34.92 0.31
N THR A 109 -10.62 36.16 0.05
CA THR A 109 -10.81 36.82 -1.25
C THR A 109 -9.50 37.06 -1.99
N GLU A 110 -8.39 37.10 -1.26
CA GLU A 110 -7.06 37.34 -1.84
C GLU A 110 -6.41 36.01 -2.28
N PRO A 111 -5.92 35.90 -3.53
CA PRO A 111 -5.30 34.66 -4.04
C PRO A 111 -4.13 34.14 -3.18
N GLU A 112 -3.35 35.04 -2.59
CA GLU A 112 -2.24 34.67 -1.69
C GLU A 112 -2.74 33.98 -0.41
N GLU A 113 -3.84 34.46 0.17
CA GLU A 113 -4.42 33.87 1.39
C GLU A 113 -5.01 32.49 1.10
N VAL A 114 -5.66 32.33 -0.07
CA VAL A 114 -6.19 31.04 -0.53
C VAL A 114 -5.07 30.02 -0.68
N THR A 115 -3.96 30.40 -1.31
CA THR A 115 -2.81 29.51 -1.55
C THR A 115 -2.12 29.13 -0.24
N ALA A 116 -1.97 30.08 0.68
CA ALA A 116 -1.39 29.84 2.00
C ALA A 116 -2.25 28.87 2.82
N ALA A 117 -3.58 29.09 2.86
CA ALA A 117 -4.51 28.22 3.58
C ALA A 117 -4.56 26.80 2.99
N ALA A 118 -4.54 26.67 1.65
CA ALA A 118 -4.49 25.38 0.98
C ALA A 118 -3.19 24.62 1.29
N SER A 119 -2.04 25.31 1.22
CA SER A 119 -0.71 24.73 1.49
C SER A 119 -0.58 24.26 2.94
N GLU A 120 -1.09 25.04 3.89
CA GLU A 120 -1.15 24.66 5.31
C GLU A 120 -1.97 23.38 5.54
N LEU A 121 -3.18 23.32 4.99
CA LEU A 121 -4.05 22.16 5.17
C LEU A 121 -3.49 20.90 4.50
N LEU A 122 -2.89 21.05 3.32
CA LEU A 122 -2.20 19.94 2.63
C LEU A 122 -1.02 19.43 3.44
N GLY A 123 -0.20 20.34 3.99
CA GLY A 123 0.96 20.00 4.80
C GLY A 123 0.57 19.18 6.03
N LYS A 124 -0.45 19.63 6.76
CA LYS A 124 -0.98 18.91 7.93
C LYS A 124 -1.60 17.56 7.56
N GLN A 125 -2.35 17.48 6.46
CA GLN A 125 -3.03 16.26 6.04
C GLN A 125 -2.06 15.18 5.54
N LEU A 126 -1.01 15.57 4.81
CA LEU A 126 -0.02 14.67 4.23
C LEU A 126 1.16 14.38 5.17
N GLY A 127 1.19 15.01 6.35
CA GLY A 127 2.32 14.91 7.29
C GLY A 127 3.61 15.47 6.70
N GLY A 128 3.51 16.44 5.79
CA GLY A 128 4.67 17.11 5.21
C GLY A 128 5.30 18.09 6.18
N LYS A 129 6.61 18.33 6.03
CA LYS A 129 7.34 19.34 6.82
C LYS A 129 7.31 20.72 6.18
N ARG A 130 7.13 20.73 4.85
CA ARG A 130 6.97 21.95 4.04
C ARG A 130 6.12 21.68 2.81
N VAL A 131 5.25 22.62 2.48
CA VAL A 131 4.49 22.67 1.23
C VAL A 131 4.83 23.98 0.55
N VAL A 132 5.41 23.89 -0.64
CA VAL A 132 5.85 25.05 -1.40
C VAL A 132 4.99 25.23 -2.65
N TYR A 133 4.70 26.48 -2.95
CA TYR A 133 4.08 26.87 -4.21
C TYR A 133 5.06 27.80 -4.94
N GLY A 134 5.16 27.66 -6.25
CA GLY A 134 6.09 28.44 -7.05
C GLY A 134 5.51 28.79 -8.41
N GLU A 135 5.92 29.93 -8.95
CA GLU A 135 5.60 30.35 -10.31
C GLU A 135 6.80 30.15 -11.23
N ILE A 136 6.56 29.55 -12.39
CA ILE A 136 7.55 29.37 -13.44
C ILE A 136 7.40 30.52 -14.42
N ASP A 137 8.51 31.20 -14.74
CA ASP A 137 8.50 32.25 -15.73
C ASP A 137 8.16 31.72 -17.15
N ALA A 138 7.75 32.62 -18.04
CA ALA A 138 7.34 32.24 -19.40
C ALA A 138 8.46 31.58 -20.23
N ALA A 139 9.73 31.73 -19.82
CA ALA A 139 10.87 31.09 -20.45
C ALA A 139 11.13 29.68 -19.90
N GLY A 140 10.46 29.27 -18.81
CA GLY A 140 10.69 27.99 -18.15
C GLY A 140 12.02 27.91 -17.40
N ALA A 141 12.72 29.04 -17.22
CA ALA A 141 14.11 29.05 -16.74
C ALA A 141 14.18 29.19 -15.21
N TRP A 142 13.23 29.92 -14.62
CA TRP A 142 13.23 30.23 -13.19
C TRP A 142 11.91 29.89 -12.53
N ILE A 143 12.00 29.36 -11.31
CA ILE A 143 10.89 29.22 -10.37
C ILE A 143 11.02 30.32 -9.32
N GLN A 144 9.99 31.16 -9.19
CA GLN A 144 9.82 32.08 -8.08
C GLN A 144 8.98 31.41 -6.99
N MET A 145 9.56 31.22 -5.82
CA MET A 145 8.86 30.61 -4.69
C MET A 145 7.89 31.61 -4.06
N LEU A 146 6.60 31.28 -4.10
CA LEU A 146 5.51 31.99 -3.46
C LEU A 146 5.42 31.64 -1.96
N PRO A 147 4.55 32.29 -1.16
CA PRO A 147 4.41 31.97 0.25
C PRO A 147 4.14 30.47 0.46
N ASP A 148 5.01 29.83 1.23
CA ASP A 148 4.98 28.41 1.54
C ASP A 148 4.53 28.16 2.99
N TRP A 149 4.07 26.94 3.26
CA TRP A 149 3.79 26.49 4.63
C TRP A 149 4.91 25.58 5.13
N THR A 150 5.28 25.71 6.40
CA THR A 150 6.19 24.79 7.10
C THR A 150 5.66 24.44 8.49
N ASP A 151 6.02 23.25 8.98
CA ASP A 151 5.79 22.81 10.36
C ASP A 151 6.76 23.47 11.38
N GLY A 152 7.66 24.34 10.92
CA GLY A 152 8.68 25.01 11.73
C GLY A 152 9.99 24.24 11.86
N SER A 153 10.07 22.99 11.36
CA SER A 153 11.31 22.21 11.31
C SER A 153 12.17 22.52 10.09
N MET A 154 11.62 23.22 9.09
CA MET A 154 12.31 23.63 7.88
C MET A 154 12.23 25.15 7.67
N ALA A 155 13.27 25.72 7.08
CA ALA A 155 13.22 27.11 6.64
C ALA A 155 12.22 27.29 5.49
N SER A 156 11.50 28.40 5.53
CA SER A 156 10.64 28.85 4.43
C SER A 156 11.49 29.11 3.19
N MET A 157 10.95 28.76 2.02
CA MET A 157 11.54 29.03 0.71
C MET A 157 10.98 30.29 0.05
N ARG A 158 10.02 30.97 0.70
CA ARG A 158 9.37 32.17 0.15
C ARG A 158 10.40 33.19 -0.34
N GLY A 159 10.15 33.72 -1.54
CA GLY A 159 10.98 34.78 -2.13
C GLY A 159 12.25 34.27 -2.80
N LEU A 160 12.62 33.00 -2.64
CA LEU A 160 13.73 32.41 -3.40
C LEU A 160 13.38 32.33 -4.87
N ARG A 161 14.38 32.60 -5.71
CA ARG A 161 14.32 32.37 -7.14
C ARG A 161 15.31 31.28 -7.48
N LEU A 162 14.83 30.14 -7.95
CA LEU A 162 15.61 28.93 -8.18
C LEU A 162 15.62 28.63 -9.67
N ARG A 163 16.77 28.26 -10.22
CA ARG A 163 16.85 27.91 -11.63
C ARG A 163 16.31 26.51 -11.81
N LEU A 164 15.49 26.28 -12.85
CA LEU A 164 14.90 24.95 -13.07
C LEU A 164 16.01 23.90 -13.30
N ASP A 165 17.09 24.30 -13.97
CA ASP A 165 18.29 23.49 -14.22
C ASP A 165 19.01 23.02 -12.93
N ASP A 166 18.80 23.71 -11.81
CA ASP A 166 19.42 23.35 -10.51
C ASP A 166 18.74 22.13 -9.87
N PHE A 167 17.53 21.81 -10.32
CA PHE A 167 16.83 20.58 -9.97
C PHE A 167 17.10 19.57 -11.07
N GLY A 168 17.90 18.53 -10.79
CA GLY A 168 18.42 17.61 -11.79
C GLY A 168 17.38 17.04 -12.78
N VAL A 169 17.87 16.45 -13.88
CA VAL A 169 17.14 16.08 -15.11
C VAL A 169 15.70 15.59 -14.93
N ALA A 170 15.39 14.79 -13.90
CA ALA A 170 14.03 14.31 -13.61
C ALA A 170 13.01 15.42 -13.28
N ALA A 171 13.42 16.50 -12.63
CA ALA A 171 12.56 17.66 -12.36
C ALA A 171 12.36 18.53 -13.61
N VAL A 172 13.39 18.61 -14.47
CA VAL A 172 13.32 19.28 -15.77
C VAL A 172 12.39 18.54 -16.74
N ASP A 173 12.45 17.21 -16.79
CA ASP A 173 11.57 16.39 -17.62
C ASP A 173 10.10 16.46 -17.16
N LEU A 174 9.86 16.39 -15.85
CA LEU A 174 8.52 16.56 -15.27
C LEU A 174 7.96 17.96 -15.52
N ALA A 175 8.79 18.99 -15.41
CA ALA A 175 8.43 20.35 -15.76
C ALA A 175 8.16 20.49 -17.27
N ALA A 176 8.98 19.89 -18.14
CA ALA A 176 8.79 19.93 -19.59
C ALA A 176 7.48 19.24 -20.03
N GLU A 177 7.10 18.12 -19.41
CA GLU A 177 5.82 17.44 -19.66
C GLU A 177 4.63 18.26 -19.16
N LEU A 178 4.69 18.79 -17.93
CA LEU A 178 3.64 19.66 -17.37
C LEU A 178 3.52 20.99 -18.14
N LEU A 179 4.64 21.52 -18.63
CA LEU A 179 4.68 22.76 -19.40
C LEU A 179 4.11 22.57 -20.83
N ALA A 180 4.26 21.39 -21.43
CA ALA A 180 3.75 21.09 -22.77
C ALA A 180 2.22 21.04 -22.83
N GLU A 181 1.54 20.64 -21.74
CA GLU A 181 0.07 20.52 -21.71
C GLU A 181 -0.65 21.81 -21.27
N GLN A 182 0.00 22.73 -20.54
CA GLN A 182 -0.67 23.90 -19.94
C GLN A 182 -0.33 25.27 -20.57
N PHE A 183 0.74 25.41 -21.38
CA PHE A 183 1.36 26.74 -21.65
C PHE A 183 1.35 27.22 -23.10
N ALA A 184 0.19 27.19 -23.78
CA ALA A 184 0.02 27.89 -25.06
C ALA A 184 -0.02 29.43 -24.93
N GLY A 185 0.16 30.02 -23.74
CA GLY A 185 0.34 31.47 -23.59
C GLY A 185 0.29 31.98 -22.13
N GLY A 186 1.46 32.17 -21.51
CA GLY A 186 1.64 32.86 -20.21
C GLY A 186 1.98 31.93 -19.04
N GLY A 187 2.99 32.29 -18.24
CA GLY A 187 3.70 31.45 -17.23
C GLY A 187 2.86 30.69 -16.20
N GLY A 188 3.51 29.77 -15.48
CA GLY A 188 2.87 28.62 -14.81
C GLY A 188 3.01 28.51 -13.32
N HIS A 189 2.21 27.64 -12.70
CA HIS A 189 2.25 27.39 -11.26
C HIS A 189 2.64 25.95 -10.93
N PHE A 190 3.44 25.77 -9.89
CA PHE A 190 3.95 24.50 -9.40
C PHE A 190 3.67 24.33 -7.89
N LEU A 191 3.31 23.11 -7.47
CA LEU A 191 3.13 22.74 -6.07
C LEU A 191 4.09 21.59 -5.71
N GLY A 192 4.92 21.78 -4.69
CA GLY A 192 5.91 20.79 -4.21
C GLY A 192 5.76 20.45 -2.73
N LEU A 193 6.06 19.20 -2.37
CA LEU A 193 6.06 18.71 -0.98
C LEU A 193 7.47 18.31 -0.55
N GLY A 194 7.96 18.86 0.57
CA GLY A 194 9.29 18.57 1.13
C GLY A 194 9.22 17.69 2.38
N GLN A 195 10.03 16.62 2.42
CA GLN A 195 10.07 15.64 3.52
C GLN A 195 11.44 15.52 4.23
N GLY A 196 12.49 16.17 3.72
CA GLY A 196 13.87 16.09 4.25
C GLY A 196 14.68 17.38 4.10
N PRO A 197 15.80 17.52 4.86
CA PRO A 197 16.63 18.73 4.88
C PRO A 197 17.32 19.04 3.53
N ASP A 198 17.56 18.02 2.70
CA ASP A 198 18.32 18.12 1.45
C ASP A 198 17.44 18.30 0.19
N ALA A 199 16.14 18.59 0.35
CA ALA A 199 15.25 18.85 -0.79
C ALA A 199 15.46 20.24 -1.42
N VAL A 200 16.43 21.01 -0.94
CA VAL A 200 16.97 22.16 -1.68
C VAL A 200 17.99 21.57 -2.63
N GLY A 201 17.68 21.52 -3.93
CA GLY A 201 18.71 21.26 -4.94
C GLY A 201 19.92 22.12 -4.61
N GLN A 202 21.12 21.52 -4.64
CA GLN A 202 22.38 22.20 -4.38
C GLN A 202 22.64 23.24 -5.49
N GLY A 203 21.87 24.32 -5.49
CA GLY A 203 22.08 25.51 -6.30
C GLY A 203 23.05 26.41 -5.55
N GLN A 204 24.27 26.48 -6.06
CA GLN A 204 25.33 27.35 -5.57
C GLN A 204 24.84 28.80 -5.68
N LEU A 205 24.71 29.49 -4.55
CA LEU A 205 24.52 30.94 -4.51
C LEU A 205 25.84 31.59 -4.95
N GLU A 206 25.93 32.04 -6.21
CA GLU A 206 26.99 32.96 -6.64
C GLU A 206 26.41 34.35 -6.90
N GLY A 207 26.89 35.31 -6.08
CA GLY A 207 27.14 36.72 -6.44
C GLY A 207 25.96 37.63 -6.72
#